data_AF-A0A7V7YL64-F1
#
_entry.id   AF-A0A7V7YL64-F1
#
_cell.length_a   1.000
_cell.length_b   1.000
_cell.length_c   1.000
_cell.angle_alpha   90.00
_cell.angle_beta   90.00
_cell.angle_gamma   90.00
#
_symmetry.space_group_name_H-M   'P 1'
#
loop_
_entity.id
_entity.type
_entity.pdbx_description
1 polymer ?
#
loop_
_entity_poly.entity_id
_entity_poly.type
_entity_poly.pdbx_seq_one_letter_code
_entity_poly.pdbx_strand_id
1 'polypeptide(L)'
;MRLDASSLLCSRHLLTLAISAVLTTPAAAFEERGAVVADGIDHDAVYRSYITELDGIDGHAFHALNGGTISAVGGATLVTRGASAAGAHAASGGGIALHGGTVSTEGVSAFGLSVASGGWLHTRLDASGAGVAVSTTALGAHAVQAQQGRVELIGAMLTTRGDAAHGLHLDNGGIAQLDGGAIRTIGRNAYGLLVANGEANLSG
;
A
#
# COMPACT_ATOMS: atom_id res chain seq x y z
N MET A 1 72.70 27.03 -33.93
CA MET A 1 71.82 27.16 -35.11
C MET A 1 71.62 25.77 -35.68
N ARG A 2 70.34 25.33 -35.74
CA ARG A 2 69.77 24.17 -36.45
C ARG A 2 69.91 22.76 -35.83
N LEU A 3 68.72 22.17 -35.71
CA LEU A 3 68.23 20.86 -35.30
C LEU A 3 68.88 19.70 -36.08
N ASP A 4 68.89 18.49 -35.51
CA ASP A 4 68.00 17.44 -36.02
C ASP A 4 67.87 16.22 -35.10
N ALA A 5 66.69 15.61 -35.24
CA ALA A 5 66.07 14.55 -34.48
C ALA A 5 66.61 13.15 -34.81
N SER A 6 66.17 12.18 -34.00
CA SER A 6 66.07 10.71 -34.22
C SER A 6 66.68 9.99 -33.02
N SER A 7 65.95 9.31 -32.15
CA SER A 7 65.24 8.07 -32.43
C SER A 7 64.90 7.48 -31.06
N LEU A 8 63.74 6.82 -30.92
CA LEU A 8 63.55 5.65 -30.05
C LEU A 8 62.16 5.06 -30.35
N LEU A 9 62.17 3.98 -31.10
CA LEU A 9 61.07 3.06 -31.34
C LEU A 9 60.78 2.22 -30.07
N CYS A 10 59.51 1.95 -29.77
CA CYS A 10 58.93 0.73 -29.16
C CYS A 10 57.64 1.12 -28.44
N SER A 11 56.56 0.34 -28.36
CA SER A 11 56.20 -0.98 -28.87
C SER A 11 54.66 -1.06 -28.79
N ARG A 12 54.07 -1.81 -29.70
CA ARG A 12 52.63 -1.97 -29.89
C ARG A 12 52.10 -2.97 -28.86
N HIS A 13 51.16 -2.58 -28.01
CA HIS A 13 50.28 -3.54 -27.31
C HIS A 13 48.84 -3.03 -27.30
N LEU A 14 48.10 -3.35 -28.36
CA LEU A 14 46.64 -3.27 -28.36
C LEU A 14 46.14 -4.47 -27.55
N LEU A 15 45.68 -4.23 -26.33
CA LEU A 15 45.06 -5.24 -25.48
C LEU A 15 43.58 -5.33 -25.87
N THR A 16 43.21 -6.33 -26.66
CA THR A 16 41.82 -6.60 -27.04
C THR A 16 41.11 -7.26 -25.85
N LEU A 17 40.26 -6.51 -25.15
CA LEU A 17 39.44 -7.01 -24.06
C LEU A 17 38.19 -7.69 -24.64
N ALA A 18 38.17 -9.02 -24.70
CA ALA A 18 36.98 -9.79 -25.08
C ALA A 18 36.04 -9.89 -23.86
N ILE A 19 34.97 -9.09 -23.85
CA ILE A 19 33.91 -9.18 -22.82
C ILE A 19 33.01 -10.37 -23.21
N SER A 20 33.16 -11.50 -22.51
CA SER A 20 32.16 -12.58 -22.56
C SER A 20 30.94 -12.18 -21.74
N ALA A 21 29.86 -11.79 -22.42
CA ALA A 21 28.57 -11.57 -21.80
C ALA A 21 27.92 -12.92 -21.48
N VAL A 22 27.91 -13.29 -20.20
CA VAL A 22 27.10 -14.40 -19.69
C VAL A 22 25.66 -13.90 -19.56
N LEU A 23 24.76 -14.32 -20.46
CA LEU A 23 23.32 -14.10 -20.29
C LEU A 23 22.82 -15.02 -19.17
N THR A 24 22.70 -14.49 -17.97
CA THR A 24 21.85 -15.07 -16.94
C THR A 24 20.44 -14.51 -17.12
N THR A 25 19.49 -15.38 -17.49
CA THR A 25 18.08 -15.19 -17.10
C THR A 25 17.78 -16.35 -16.14
N PRO A 26 16.99 -16.19 -15.06
CA PRO A 26 15.70 -15.50 -15.08
C PRO A 26 15.20 -14.87 -13.76
N ALA A 27 14.20 -14.00 -13.87
CA ALA A 27 12.97 -13.94 -13.08
C ALA A 27 12.29 -12.65 -13.50
N ALA A 28 10.98 -12.66 -13.77
CA ALA A 28 10.24 -11.41 -13.89
C ALA A 28 10.51 -10.60 -12.63
N ALA A 29 11.25 -9.48 -12.76
CA ALA A 29 11.40 -8.54 -11.67
C ALA A 29 9.98 -8.07 -11.35
N PHE A 30 9.41 -8.56 -10.25
CA PHE A 30 8.23 -7.94 -9.69
C PHE A 30 8.65 -6.49 -9.40
N GLU A 31 8.05 -5.52 -10.12
CA GLU A 31 8.32 -4.11 -9.87
C GLU A 31 7.72 -3.75 -8.50
N GLU A 32 8.53 -3.95 -7.45
CA GLU A 32 8.26 -3.44 -6.12
C GLU A 32 8.48 -1.93 -6.15
N ARG A 33 7.41 -1.18 -5.87
CA ARG A 33 7.46 0.27 -5.76
C ARG A 33 7.33 0.71 -4.31
N GLY A 34 7.93 1.86 -4.01
CA GLY A 34 7.61 2.61 -2.80
C GLY A 34 6.21 3.22 -2.87
N ALA A 35 5.91 4.10 -1.92
CA ALA A 35 4.61 4.77 -1.80
C ALA A 35 4.13 5.44 -3.09
N VAL A 36 2.81 5.43 -3.31
CA VAL A 36 2.12 6.26 -4.31
C VAL A 36 1.37 7.35 -3.57
N VAL A 37 1.63 8.60 -3.96
CA VAL A 37 0.97 9.78 -3.39
C VAL A 37 0.18 10.48 -4.48
N ALA A 38 -1.12 10.62 -4.28
CA ALA A 38 -2.05 11.32 -5.15
C ALA A 38 -2.51 12.61 -4.46
N ASP A 39 -1.86 13.73 -4.75
CA ASP A 39 -2.17 15.05 -4.18
C ASP A 39 -2.84 15.93 -5.24
N GLY A 40 -4.17 15.98 -5.20
CA GLY A 40 -4.99 16.73 -6.16
C GLY A 40 -4.96 16.20 -7.60
N ILE A 41 -4.36 15.02 -7.82
CA ILE A 41 -4.23 14.37 -9.13
C ILE A 41 -4.64 12.90 -9.04
N ASP A 42 -5.00 12.32 -10.18
CA ASP A 42 -5.39 10.92 -10.30
C ASP A 42 -4.20 10.02 -10.69
N HIS A 43 -4.13 8.84 -10.08
CA HIS A 43 -3.12 7.82 -10.34
C HIS A 43 -3.75 6.45 -10.55
N ASP A 44 -3.36 5.79 -11.64
CA ASP A 44 -3.58 4.36 -11.82
C ASP A 44 -2.40 3.57 -11.22
N ALA A 45 -2.70 2.74 -10.23
CA ALA A 45 -1.75 1.81 -9.64
C ALA A 45 -1.57 0.61 -10.57
N VAL A 46 -0.57 0.70 -11.44
CA VAL A 46 -0.22 -0.33 -12.43
C VAL A 46 0.71 -1.42 -11.91
N TYR A 47 1.32 -1.23 -10.73
CA TYR A 47 2.22 -2.21 -10.15
C TYR A 47 1.49 -3.22 -9.30
N ARG A 48 2.07 -4.42 -9.22
CA ARG A 48 1.50 -5.51 -8.41
C ARG A 48 1.80 -5.37 -6.93
N SER A 49 2.90 -4.73 -6.55
CA SER A 49 3.38 -4.66 -5.17
C SER A 49 3.91 -3.27 -4.81
N TYR A 50 3.45 -2.76 -3.66
CA TYR A 50 3.88 -1.50 -3.07
C TYR A 50 4.30 -1.75 -1.62
N ILE A 51 5.57 -1.50 -1.33
CA ILE A 51 6.18 -1.82 -0.03
C ILE A 51 6.81 -0.56 0.55
N THR A 52 6.54 -0.33 1.83
CA THR A 52 7.17 0.76 2.59
C THR A 52 7.46 0.32 4.02
N GLU A 53 8.58 0.81 4.54
CA GLU A 53 9.05 0.55 5.91
C GLU A 53 9.14 1.83 6.73
N LEU A 54 8.73 2.97 6.14
CA LEU A 54 8.73 4.27 6.80
C LEU A 54 7.56 4.38 7.77
N ASP A 55 7.75 5.21 8.80
CA ASP A 55 6.72 5.48 9.80
C ASP A 55 5.79 6.63 9.37
N GLY A 56 4.63 6.69 10.02
CA GLY A 56 3.67 7.77 9.89
C GLY A 56 3.21 8.00 8.45
N ILE A 57 3.16 9.28 8.07
CA ILE A 57 2.61 9.72 6.78
C ILE A 57 3.46 9.26 5.58
N ASP A 58 4.77 9.14 5.76
CA ASP A 58 5.70 8.65 4.74
C ASP A 58 5.60 7.11 4.59
N GLY A 59 5.01 6.46 5.58
CA GLY A 59 4.74 5.03 5.62
C GLY A 59 3.51 4.57 4.87
N HIS A 60 2.70 5.47 4.31
CA HIS A 60 1.51 5.06 3.57
C HIS A 60 1.91 4.42 2.22
N ALA A 61 1.48 3.19 1.93
CA ALA A 61 1.77 2.59 0.62
C ALA A 61 0.95 3.31 -0.47
N PHE A 62 -0.34 3.52 -0.24
CA PHE A 62 -1.17 4.46 -1.01
C PHE A 62 -1.60 5.63 -0.13
N HIS A 63 -1.41 6.85 -0.63
CA HIS A 63 -1.79 8.07 0.06
C HIS A 63 -2.49 9.02 -0.90
N ALA A 64 -3.82 9.16 -0.77
CA ALA A 64 -4.63 10.06 -1.58
C ALA A 64 -5.08 11.26 -0.74
N LEU A 65 -4.82 12.48 -1.22
CA LEU A 65 -5.15 13.72 -0.53
C LEU A 65 -5.56 14.84 -1.49
N ASN A 66 -6.22 15.86 -0.93
CA ASN A 66 -6.66 17.07 -1.63
C ASN A 66 -7.48 16.79 -2.91
N GLY A 67 -8.34 15.77 -2.87
CA GLY A 67 -9.17 15.37 -4.00
C GLY A 67 -8.47 14.49 -5.04
N GLY A 68 -7.19 14.17 -4.86
CA GLY A 68 -6.48 13.19 -5.71
C GLY A 68 -7.02 11.77 -5.52
N THR A 69 -6.89 10.93 -6.55
CA THR A 69 -7.40 9.55 -6.51
C THR A 69 -6.35 8.50 -6.85
N ILE A 70 -6.48 7.30 -6.28
CA ILE A 70 -5.67 6.13 -6.62
C ILE A 70 -6.59 4.97 -7.00
N SER A 71 -6.38 4.40 -8.19
CA SER A 71 -7.18 3.29 -8.72
C SER A 71 -6.31 2.05 -8.96
N ALA A 72 -6.63 0.94 -8.28
CA ALA A 72 -5.91 -0.34 -8.38
C ALA A 72 -6.85 -1.45 -8.91
N VAL A 73 -7.23 -1.35 -10.19
CA VAL A 73 -8.23 -2.23 -10.84
C VAL A 73 -7.75 -3.68 -11.01
N GLY A 74 -6.43 -3.91 -11.10
CA GLY A 74 -5.83 -5.23 -11.31
C GLY A 74 -5.52 -6.02 -10.03
N GLY A 75 -5.93 -5.51 -8.87
CA GLY A 75 -5.48 -5.97 -7.57
C GLY A 75 -4.05 -5.52 -7.27
N ALA A 76 -3.86 -4.91 -6.11
CA ALA A 76 -2.55 -4.50 -5.61
C ALA A 76 -2.20 -5.26 -4.32
N THR A 77 -0.90 -5.50 -4.13
CA THR A 77 -0.33 -5.95 -2.87
C THR A 77 0.28 -4.75 -2.16
N LEU A 78 -0.28 -4.37 -1.02
CA LEU A 78 0.21 -3.25 -0.21
C LEU A 78 0.84 -3.83 1.06
N VAL A 79 2.10 -3.52 1.32
CA VAL A 79 2.80 -3.96 2.54
C VAL A 79 3.41 -2.75 3.23
N THR A 80 3.05 -2.54 4.49
CA THR A 80 3.66 -1.49 5.32
C THR A 80 4.20 -2.04 6.63
N ARG A 81 5.41 -1.64 6.99
CA ARG A 81 6.07 -2.07 8.24
C ARG A 81 6.22 -0.97 9.29
N GLY A 82 6.12 0.30 8.89
CA GLY A 82 6.32 1.40 9.81
C GLY A 82 5.14 1.63 10.76
N ALA A 83 5.45 2.19 11.92
CA ALA A 83 4.47 2.57 12.93
C ALA A 83 3.55 3.69 12.42
N SER A 84 2.25 3.61 12.71
CA SER A 84 1.22 4.56 12.23
C SER A 84 1.12 4.68 10.70
N ALA A 85 1.80 3.80 9.95
CA ALA A 85 1.67 3.68 8.51
C ALA A 85 0.31 3.08 8.13
N ALA A 86 -0.10 3.26 6.89
CA ALA A 86 -1.31 2.61 6.39
C ALA A 86 -1.08 1.95 5.04
N GLY A 87 -1.72 0.81 4.80
CA GLY A 87 -1.73 0.22 3.48
C GLY A 87 -2.31 1.18 2.45
N ALA A 88 -3.50 1.71 2.74
CA ALA A 88 -4.12 2.76 1.95
C ALA A 88 -4.72 3.83 2.87
N HIS A 89 -4.35 5.09 2.65
CA HIS A 89 -4.86 6.24 3.39
C HIS A 89 -5.46 7.28 2.43
N ALA A 90 -6.73 7.64 2.63
CA ALA A 90 -7.39 8.70 1.88
C ALA A 90 -7.84 9.83 2.82
N ALA A 91 -7.43 11.07 2.54
CA ALA A 91 -7.74 12.23 3.36
C ALA A 91 -8.12 13.46 2.52
N SER A 92 -8.69 14.49 3.15
CA SER A 92 -8.92 15.80 2.52
C SER A 92 -9.66 15.71 1.17
N GLY A 93 -10.71 14.89 1.11
CA GLY A 93 -11.49 14.63 -0.11
C GLY A 93 -10.85 13.67 -1.12
N GLY A 94 -9.64 13.15 -0.85
CA GLY A 94 -8.96 12.15 -1.66
C GLY A 94 -9.70 10.81 -1.69
N GLY A 95 -9.41 10.02 -2.73
CA GLY A 95 -10.15 8.80 -3.05
C GLY A 95 -9.28 7.59 -3.35
N ILE A 96 -9.68 6.41 -2.89
CA ILE A 96 -8.99 5.15 -3.23
C ILE A 96 -9.98 4.08 -3.67
N ALA A 97 -9.70 3.47 -4.82
CA ALA A 97 -10.46 2.36 -5.39
C ALA A 97 -9.58 1.09 -5.47
N LEU A 98 -9.92 0.04 -4.71
CA LEU A 98 -9.20 -1.24 -4.74
C LEU A 98 -10.08 -2.36 -5.31
N HIS A 99 -9.59 -3.09 -6.31
CA HIS A 99 -10.34 -4.21 -6.90
C HIS A 99 -9.60 -5.52 -6.57
N GLY A 100 -10.04 -6.20 -5.50
CA GLY A 100 -9.31 -7.31 -4.89
C GLY A 100 -7.89 -6.95 -4.44
N GLY A 101 -7.03 -7.95 -4.33
CA GLY A 101 -5.66 -7.80 -3.83
C GLY A 101 -5.55 -7.90 -2.31
N THR A 102 -4.37 -7.56 -1.79
CA THR A 102 -4.03 -7.80 -0.38
C THR A 102 -3.38 -6.59 0.25
N VAL A 103 -3.71 -6.34 1.51
CA VAL A 103 -3.11 -5.28 2.32
C VAL A 103 -2.58 -5.91 3.60
N SER A 104 -1.29 -5.74 3.88
CA SER A 104 -0.62 -6.25 5.07
C SER A 104 0.08 -5.13 5.83
N THR A 105 -0.20 -5.00 7.13
CA THR A 105 0.50 -4.03 7.99
C THR A 105 1.07 -4.67 9.25
N GLU A 106 2.31 -4.28 9.56
CA GLU A 106 3.10 -4.85 10.66
C GLU A 106 3.49 -3.81 11.72
N GLY A 107 3.27 -2.52 11.46
CA GLY A 107 3.62 -1.45 12.38
C GLY A 107 2.63 -1.23 13.52
N VAL A 108 3.12 -0.77 14.67
CA VAL A 108 2.28 -0.38 15.82
C VAL A 108 1.36 0.77 15.42
N SER A 109 0.09 0.69 15.80
CA SER A 109 -0.96 1.65 15.42
C SER A 109 -1.11 1.84 13.90
N ALA A 110 -0.65 0.89 13.09
CA ALA A 110 -0.80 0.95 11.64
C ALA A 110 -2.22 0.59 11.20
N PHE A 111 -2.65 1.08 10.04
CA PHE A 111 -3.98 0.81 9.52
C PHE A 111 -3.92 0.02 8.22
N GLY A 112 -4.76 -1.00 8.05
CA GLY A 112 -4.89 -1.63 6.73
C GLY A 112 -5.40 -0.60 5.71
N LEU A 113 -6.64 -0.17 5.93
CA LEU A 113 -7.31 0.88 5.17
C LEU A 113 -7.70 2.00 6.12
N SER A 114 -7.47 3.26 5.74
CA SER A 114 -7.80 4.41 6.57
C SER A 114 -8.40 5.52 5.72
N VAL A 115 -9.45 6.15 6.24
CA VAL A 115 -9.99 7.38 5.67
C VAL A 115 -10.14 8.47 6.73
N ALA A 116 -9.82 9.70 6.35
CA ALA A 116 -9.87 10.88 7.21
C ALA A 116 -10.48 12.09 6.48
N SER A 117 -11.01 13.08 7.20
CA SER A 117 -11.23 14.44 6.69
C SER A 117 -11.93 14.54 5.31
N GLY A 118 -13.05 13.84 5.13
CA GLY A 118 -13.83 13.81 3.89
C GLY A 118 -13.29 12.87 2.80
N GLY A 119 -12.21 12.15 3.07
CA GLY A 119 -11.68 11.11 2.19
C GLY A 119 -12.63 9.91 2.06
N TRP A 120 -12.48 9.19 0.96
CA TRP A 120 -13.29 8.01 0.66
C TRP A 120 -12.44 6.84 0.16
N LEU A 121 -12.91 5.63 0.47
CA LEU A 121 -12.33 4.40 -0.03
C LEU A 121 -13.43 3.44 -0.40
N HIS A 122 -13.35 2.83 -1.58
CA HIS A 122 -14.25 1.73 -1.94
C HIS A 122 -13.45 0.53 -2.45
N THR A 123 -13.97 -0.66 -2.16
CA THR A 123 -13.41 -1.91 -2.68
C THR A 123 -14.39 -2.59 -3.63
N ARG A 124 -13.87 -3.39 -4.54
CA ARG A 124 -14.65 -4.26 -5.43
C ARG A 124 -14.05 -5.66 -5.44
N LEU A 125 -14.87 -6.63 -5.86
CA LEU A 125 -14.39 -7.97 -6.16
C LEU A 125 -13.49 -7.93 -7.40
N ASP A 126 -12.47 -8.78 -7.42
CA ASP A 126 -11.64 -9.01 -8.60
C ASP A 126 -12.34 -9.94 -9.62
N ALA A 127 -11.63 -10.25 -10.71
CA ALA A 127 -12.13 -11.11 -11.78
C ALA A 127 -12.43 -12.56 -11.33
N SER A 128 -11.91 -12.99 -10.18
CA SER A 128 -12.18 -14.30 -9.58
C SER A 128 -13.34 -14.27 -8.57
N GLY A 129 -13.91 -13.08 -8.31
CA GLY A 129 -14.95 -12.87 -7.30
C GLY A 129 -14.40 -12.68 -5.88
N ALA A 130 -13.09 -12.46 -5.71
CA ALA A 130 -12.49 -12.23 -4.41
C ALA A 130 -12.42 -10.73 -4.07
N GLY A 131 -12.84 -10.37 -2.87
CA GLY A 131 -12.67 -9.01 -2.34
C GLY A 131 -11.25 -8.73 -1.84
N VAL A 132 -11.02 -7.53 -1.32
CA VAL A 132 -9.73 -7.15 -0.73
C VAL A 132 -9.51 -7.92 0.58
N ALA A 133 -8.33 -8.53 0.74
CA ALA A 133 -7.91 -9.16 1.98
C ALA A 133 -6.99 -8.23 2.79
N VAL A 134 -7.38 -7.89 4.01
CA VAL A 134 -6.61 -7.01 4.90
C VAL A 134 -6.13 -7.80 6.11
N SER A 135 -4.82 -7.74 6.39
CA SER A 135 -4.19 -8.40 7.54
C SER A 135 -3.33 -7.42 8.32
N THR A 136 -3.62 -7.25 9.61
CA THR A 136 -2.82 -6.42 10.51
C THR A 136 -2.36 -7.22 11.73
N THR A 137 -1.15 -6.96 12.22
CA THR A 137 -0.52 -7.86 13.21
C THR A 137 -0.08 -7.19 14.52
N ALA A 138 0.19 -5.88 14.53
CA ALA A 138 0.75 -5.21 15.70
C ALA A 138 -0.30 -4.58 16.63
N LEU A 139 0.17 -4.15 17.82
CA LEU A 139 -0.64 -3.45 18.83
C LEU A 139 -1.36 -2.25 18.22
N GLY A 140 -2.66 -2.14 18.45
CA GLY A 140 -3.50 -1.05 17.96
C GLY A 140 -3.66 -1.01 16.44
N ALA A 141 -3.18 -2.02 15.70
CA ALA A 141 -3.18 -1.98 14.25
C ALA A 141 -4.55 -2.36 13.67
N HIS A 142 -5.41 -1.39 13.36
CA HIS A 142 -6.77 -1.69 12.89
C HIS A 142 -6.79 -2.10 11.42
N ALA A 143 -7.67 -3.05 11.04
CA ALA A 143 -7.81 -3.39 9.62
C ALA A 143 -8.43 -2.24 8.83
N VAL A 144 -9.46 -1.59 9.35
CA VAL A 144 -10.10 -0.43 8.74
C VAL A 144 -10.38 0.65 9.79
N GLN A 145 -9.98 1.88 9.51
CA GLN A 145 -10.29 3.07 10.31
C GLN A 145 -11.03 4.10 9.44
N ALA A 146 -12.13 4.65 9.96
CA ALA A 146 -12.78 5.82 9.36
C ALA A 146 -12.94 6.94 10.38
N GLN A 147 -12.52 8.15 10.01
CA GLN A 147 -12.69 9.38 10.79
C GLN A 147 -13.14 10.52 9.89
N GLN A 148 -14.37 11.04 10.07
CA GLN A 148 -14.93 12.05 9.17
C GLN A 148 -14.87 11.67 7.68
N GLY A 149 -14.86 10.39 7.35
CA GLY A 149 -14.69 9.85 6.00
C GLY A 149 -15.57 8.62 5.78
N ARG A 150 -15.55 8.07 4.56
CA ARG A 150 -16.42 6.95 4.17
C ARG A 150 -15.65 5.78 3.62
N VAL A 151 -15.99 4.57 4.07
CA VAL A 151 -15.43 3.32 3.52
C VAL A 151 -16.56 2.41 3.04
N GLU A 152 -16.45 1.91 1.81
CA GLU A 152 -17.34 0.90 1.24
C GLU A 152 -16.56 -0.38 0.93
N LEU A 153 -16.93 -1.46 1.61
CA LEU A 153 -16.23 -2.74 1.56
C LEU A 153 -17.14 -3.78 0.91
N ILE A 154 -16.72 -4.38 -0.21
CA ILE A 154 -17.47 -5.42 -0.91
C ILE A 154 -16.67 -6.73 -0.84
N GLY A 155 -17.22 -7.72 -0.15
CA GLY A 155 -16.61 -9.04 0.03
C GLY A 155 -15.25 -9.02 0.75
N ALA A 156 -14.95 -7.97 1.52
CA ALA A 156 -13.65 -7.78 2.14
C ALA A 156 -13.39 -8.77 3.28
N MET A 157 -12.15 -9.24 3.39
CA MET A 157 -11.71 -10.17 4.44
C MET A 157 -10.75 -9.46 5.38
N LEU A 158 -11.23 -9.08 6.57
CA LEU A 158 -10.47 -8.31 7.55
C LEU A 158 -9.96 -9.25 8.65
N THR A 159 -8.64 -9.36 8.82
CA THR A 159 -8.03 -10.12 9.91
C THR A 159 -7.07 -9.25 10.72
N THR A 160 -7.27 -9.19 12.03
CA THR A 160 -6.36 -8.50 12.95
C THR A 160 -5.85 -9.44 14.05
N ARG A 161 -4.57 -9.29 14.44
CA ARG A 161 -3.93 -10.14 15.46
C ARG A 161 -3.36 -9.42 16.67
N GLY A 162 -3.16 -8.11 16.61
CA GLY A 162 -2.60 -7.34 17.73
C GLY A 162 -3.60 -7.09 18.85
N ASP A 163 -3.09 -6.82 20.04
CA ASP A 163 -3.91 -6.28 21.14
C ASP A 163 -4.51 -4.92 20.73
N ALA A 164 -5.75 -4.65 21.14
CA ALA A 164 -6.54 -3.48 20.73
C ALA A 164 -6.68 -3.31 19.20
N ALA A 165 -6.37 -4.32 18.39
CA ALA A 165 -6.45 -4.23 16.93
C ALA A 165 -7.88 -4.51 16.44
N HIS A 166 -8.69 -3.48 16.29
CA HIS A 166 -10.06 -3.59 15.77
C HIS A 166 -10.14 -3.96 14.28
N GLY A 167 -11.17 -4.71 13.91
CA GLY A 167 -11.45 -5.02 12.51
C GLY A 167 -11.90 -3.77 11.75
N LEU A 168 -13.04 -3.22 12.15
CA LEU A 168 -13.59 -1.97 11.64
C LEU A 168 -13.77 -1.00 12.81
N HIS A 169 -13.05 0.12 12.78
CA HIS A 169 -13.10 1.17 13.80
C HIS A 169 -13.60 2.48 13.19
N LEU A 170 -14.77 2.93 13.66
CA LEU A 170 -15.39 4.17 13.23
C LEU A 170 -15.43 5.16 14.38
N ASP A 171 -14.83 6.33 14.16
CA ASP A 171 -14.76 7.40 15.13
C ASP A 171 -14.97 8.76 14.45
N ASN A 172 -15.25 9.80 15.23
CA ASN A 172 -15.41 11.18 14.78
C ASN A 172 -16.27 11.32 13.51
N GLY A 173 -17.46 10.71 13.47
CA GLY A 173 -18.37 10.75 12.32
C GLY A 173 -17.94 9.89 11.12
N GLY A 174 -17.06 8.90 11.32
CA GLY A 174 -16.69 7.92 10.31
C GLY A 174 -17.87 7.05 9.90
N ILE A 175 -17.98 6.74 8.61
CA ILE A 175 -19.05 5.92 8.05
C ILE A 175 -18.44 4.72 7.33
N ALA A 176 -18.98 3.54 7.57
CA ALA A 176 -18.60 2.35 6.81
C ALA A 176 -19.81 1.51 6.39
N GLN A 177 -19.70 0.96 5.18
CA GLN A 177 -20.57 -0.07 4.66
C GLN A 177 -19.72 -1.31 4.39
N LEU A 178 -20.19 -2.47 4.86
CA LEU A 178 -19.60 -3.77 4.52
C LEU A 178 -20.70 -4.63 3.93
N ASP A 179 -20.56 -4.96 2.65
CA ASP A 179 -21.45 -5.84 1.90
C ASP A 179 -20.76 -7.18 1.65
N GLY A 180 -21.17 -8.20 2.41
CA GLY A 180 -20.52 -9.49 2.47
C GLY A 180 -19.12 -9.46 3.09
N GLY A 181 -18.43 -10.59 3.06
CA GLY A 181 -17.07 -10.73 3.60
C GLY A 181 -17.03 -11.23 5.04
N ALA A 182 -15.92 -10.98 5.73
CA ALA A 182 -15.72 -11.44 7.10
C ALA A 182 -14.76 -10.54 7.89
N ILE A 183 -15.00 -10.43 9.20
CA ILE A 183 -14.11 -9.77 10.15
C ILE A 183 -13.67 -10.77 11.21
N ARG A 184 -12.37 -10.92 11.40
CA ARG A 184 -11.77 -11.78 12.43
C ARG A 184 -10.72 -11.03 13.23
N THR A 185 -10.91 -10.98 14.54
CA THR A 185 -9.99 -10.36 15.49
C THR A 185 -9.50 -11.38 16.51
N ILE A 186 -8.20 -11.35 16.86
CA ILE A 186 -7.57 -12.39 17.70
C ILE A 186 -6.95 -11.81 18.99
N GLY A 187 -6.57 -10.53 19.01
CA GLY A 187 -5.89 -9.92 20.16
C GLY A 187 -6.80 -9.56 21.34
N ARG A 188 -6.19 -9.22 22.49
CA ARG A 188 -6.93 -8.76 23.68
C ARG A 188 -7.55 -7.40 23.41
N ASN A 189 -8.75 -7.15 23.93
CA ASN A 189 -9.49 -5.90 23.70
C ASN A 189 -9.70 -5.58 22.21
N ALA A 190 -9.70 -6.59 21.32
CA ALA A 190 -9.86 -6.40 19.88
C ALA A 190 -11.29 -6.74 19.43
N TYR A 191 -12.10 -5.71 19.22
CA TYR A 191 -13.47 -5.85 18.68
C TYR A 191 -13.48 -5.97 17.15
N GLY A 192 -14.34 -6.83 16.61
CA GLY A 192 -14.57 -6.93 15.16
C GLY A 192 -15.11 -5.63 14.58
N LEU A 193 -16.12 -5.05 15.23
CA LEU A 193 -16.65 -3.73 14.92
C LEU A 193 -16.64 -2.88 16.19
N LEU A 194 -16.02 -1.71 16.12
CA LEU A 194 -16.08 -0.68 17.15
C LEU A 194 -16.58 0.63 16.52
N VAL A 195 -17.76 1.08 16.93
CA VAL A 195 -18.33 2.37 16.52
C VAL A 195 -18.38 3.26 17.76
N ALA A 196 -17.42 4.19 17.88
CA ALA A 196 -17.36 5.14 18.98
C ALA A 196 -18.21 6.39 18.67
N ASN A 197 -18.06 6.91 17.46
CA ASN A 197 -18.83 8.03 16.92
C ASN A 197 -18.86 7.91 15.40
N GLY A 198 -19.92 7.33 14.85
CA GLY A 198 -19.99 7.01 13.42
C GLY A 198 -21.19 6.13 13.09
N GLU A 199 -21.21 5.61 11.86
CA GLU A 199 -22.28 4.75 11.35
C GLU A 199 -21.72 3.54 10.62
N ALA A 200 -22.19 2.35 10.98
CA ALA A 200 -21.86 1.10 10.29
C ALA A 200 -23.13 0.45 9.73
N ASN A 201 -23.12 0.15 8.44
CA ASN A 201 -24.11 -0.72 7.81
C ASN A 201 -23.44 -2.02 7.36
N LEU A 202 -23.98 -3.16 7.81
CA LEU A 202 -23.47 -4.48 7.47
C LEU A 202 -24.58 -5.26 6.75
N SER A 203 -24.35 -5.61 5.49
CA SER A 203 -25.19 -6.50 4.69
C SER A 203 -24.39 -7.72 4.26
N GLY A 204 -25.07 -8.82 3.91
CA GLY A 204 -24.43 -10.05 3.46
C GLY A 204 -25.40 -11.05 2.89
#